data_AF-H1Y177-F1
#
_entry.id   AF-H1Y177-F1
#
_cell.length_a   1.000
_cell.length_b   1.000
_cell.length_c   1.000
_cell.angle_alpha   90.00
_cell.angle_beta   90.00
_cell.angle_gamma   90.00
#
_symmetry.space_group_name_H-M   'P 1'
#
loop_
_entity.id
_entity.type
_entity.pdbx_description
1 polymer ?
#
loop_
_entity_poly.entity_id
_entity_poly.type
_entity_poly.pdbx_seq_one_letter_code
_entity_poly.pdbx_strand_id
1 'polypeptide(L)'
;MYNSAKEYADLIKTEEYEYSAEPDDLEERKAMLRAQYAEQIKLIRYDLDAEFTPTRTKYQHILDMHKVMFCASLPEDIQAEFAAQFHYTTADNRRMYARIKRSPDQRFYALFISSSLITILHKLGKLELAVHYPGRVVSCSRYPDEKVTRLQLIEMLAETYAHFRLTKLPLGPLIILEENLDFQHYLTLTTQEKLLAYHEIAHFLNGDLEPDANQQKLSVDYPNLSYQREHYADLVGFALLLREEKYYGEVSEQDRKRILLALIGLFKVQYDLQGPETKDYPHPFNRLLIIIECFYGKSTAGTIGDAIENDRFHVLDVQKLAIENLKEEKYEAYIDQQLKLRFQS
;
A
#
# COMPACT_ATOMS: atom_id res chain seq x y z
N MET A 1 -21.50 -6.58 -21.93
CA MET A 1 -22.20 -6.04 -20.75
C MET A 1 -21.88 -6.98 -19.61
N TYR A 2 -21.33 -6.47 -18.50
CA TYR A 2 -20.89 -7.30 -17.37
C TYR A 2 -22.05 -7.52 -16.40
N ASN A 3 -22.10 -8.65 -15.68
CA ASN A 3 -23.16 -8.90 -14.69
C ASN A 3 -22.73 -8.53 -13.27
N SER A 4 -21.43 -8.36 -13.02
CA SER A 4 -20.89 -7.96 -11.72
C SER A 4 -19.54 -7.24 -11.84
N ALA A 5 -19.15 -6.52 -10.79
CA ALA A 5 -17.83 -5.93 -10.68
C ALA A 5 -16.70 -6.97 -10.69
N LYS A 6 -16.95 -8.16 -10.13
CA LYS A 6 -16.01 -9.29 -10.15
C LYS A 6 -15.77 -9.79 -11.58
N GLU A 7 -16.85 -10.00 -12.34
CA GLU A 7 -16.75 -10.44 -13.75
C GLU A 7 -15.94 -9.44 -14.60
N TYR A 8 -16.18 -8.14 -14.39
CA TYR A 8 -15.41 -7.08 -15.05
C TYR A 8 -13.92 -7.14 -14.66
N ALA A 9 -13.61 -7.28 -13.38
CA ALA A 9 -12.24 -7.33 -12.89
C ALA A 9 -11.47 -8.57 -13.38
N ASP A 10 -12.11 -9.74 -13.38
CA ASP A 10 -11.51 -11.00 -13.84
C ASP A 10 -11.14 -10.94 -15.34
N LEU A 11 -11.94 -10.24 -16.15
CA LEU A 11 -11.62 -10.01 -17.57
C LEU A 11 -10.34 -9.18 -17.71
N ILE A 12 -10.27 -8.02 -17.04
CA ILE A 12 -9.10 -7.14 -17.09
C ILE A 12 -7.85 -7.87 -16.59
N LYS A 13 -7.97 -8.63 -15.50
CA LYS A 13 -6.87 -9.43 -14.97
C LYS A 13 -6.33 -10.43 -15.99
N THR A 14 -7.22 -11.05 -16.76
CA THR A 14 -6.84 -11.99 -17.83
C THR A 14 -6.14 -11.28 -18.98
N GLU A 15 -6.63 -10.10 -19.39
CA GLU A 15 -6.08 -9.30 -20.48
C GLU A 15 -4.72 -8.69 -20.15
N GLU A 16 -4.51 -8.29 -18.89
CA GLU A 16 -3.33 -7.54 -18.45
C GLU A 16 -2.29 -8.39 -17.72
N TYR A 17 -2.50 -9.71 -17.55
CA TYR A 17 -1.54 -10.56 -16.87
C TYR A 17 -0.20 -10.61 -17.63
N GLU A 18 0.87 -10.12 -16.99
CA GLU A 18 2.22 -10.12 -17.55
C GLU A 18 3.23 -10.62 -16.50
N TYR A 19 3.25 -11.93 -16.22
CA TYR A 19 4.38 -12.59 -15.57
C TYR A 19 4.73 -13.92 -16.24
N SER A 20 5.95 -14.00 -16.77
CA SER A 20 6.56 -15.18 -17.38
C SER A 20 7.59 -15.83 -16.44
N ALA A 21 7.46 -17.15 -16.26
CA ALA A 21 8.31 -18.12 -15.54
C ALA A 21 8.59 -17.86 -14.04
N GLU A 22 8.34 -18.90 -13.24
CA GLU A 22 8.73 -18.95 -11.82
C GLU A 22 10.27 -18.92 -11.71
N PRO A 23 10.83 -18.30 -10.65
CA PRO A 23 12.28 -18.29 -10.43
C PRO A 23 12.78 -19.70 -10.09
N ASP A 24 14.00 -20.00 -10.51
CA ASP A 24 14.63 -21.33 -10.37
C ASP A 24 14.76 -21.80 -8.90
N ASP A 25 14.67 -20.90 -7.91
CA ASP A 25 14.85 -21.17 -6.47
C ASP A 25 13.53 -21.32 -5.67
N LEU A 26 12.37 -21.36 -6.35
CA LEU A 26 11.07 -21.43 -5.69
C LEU A 26 10.92 -22.69 -4.82
N GLU A 27 11.40 -23.84 -5.29
CA GLU A 27 11.28 -25.10 -4.56
C GLU A 27 12.17 -25.14 -3.30
N GLU A 28 13.35 -24.53 -3.34
CA GLU A 28 14.22 -24.38 -2.16
C GLU A 28 13.55 -23.51 -1.09
N ARG A 29 12.92 -22.41 -1.49
CA ARG A 29 12.16 -21.53 -0.58
C ARG A 29 10.95 -22.25 0.03
N LYS A 30 10.22 -23.07 -0.75
CA LYS A 30 9.10 -23.90 -0.25
C LYS A 30 9.58 -24.95 0.75
N ALA A 31 10.70 -25.63 0.47
CA ALA A 31 11.28 -26.63 1.34
C ALA A 31 11.69 -26.05 2.70
N MET A 32 12.28 -24.86 2.70
CA MET A 32 12.69 -24.17 3.92
C MET A 32 11.50 -23.74 4.78
N LEU A 33 10.42 -23.21 4.18
CA LEU A 33 9.19 -22.88 4.90
C LEU A 33 8.56 -24.12 5.55
N ARG A 34 8.53 -25.25 4.84
CA ARG A 34 8.03 -26.52 5.38
C ARG A 34 8.89 -27.02 6.54
N ALA A 35 10.21 -26.87 6.47
CA ALA A 35 11.12 -27.27 7.54
C ALA A 35 10.96 -26.39 8.79
N GLN A 36 10.85 -25.07 8.61
CA GLN A 36 10.83 -24.11 9.71
C GLN A 36 9.48 -24.03 10.44
N TYR A 37 8.36 -24.22 9.73
CA TYR A 37 7.02 -24.12 10.29
C TYR A 37 6.35 -25.48 10.56
N ALA A 38 7.08 -26.59 10.49
CA ALA A 38 6.52 -27.94 10.63
C ALA A 38 5.64 -28.13 11.88
N GLU A 39 6.00 -27.49 13.00
CA GLU A 39 5.23 -27.55 14.25
C GLU A 39 4.08 -26.52 14.32
N GLN A 40 4.19 -25.37 13.64
CA GLN A 40 3.13 -24.35 13.59
C GLN A 40 2.05 -24.68 12.54
N ILE A 41 2.43 -25.36 11.44
CA ILE A 41 1.54 -25.87 10.39
C ILE A 41 0.64 -26.99 10.93
N LYS A 42 1.06 -27.75 11.95
CA LYS A 42 0.19 -28.73 12.64
C LYS A 42 -1.00 -28.08 13.36
N LEU A 43 -0.88 -26.80 13.75
CA LEU A 43 -1.91 -26.05 14.47
C LEU A 43 -2.79 -25.20 13.55
N ILE A 44 -2.34 -24.92 12.33
CA ILE A 44 -3.09 -24.12 11.35
C ILE A 44 -3.28 -24.97 10.09
N ARG A 45 -4.51 -25.46 9.87
CA ARG A 45 -4.88 -26.18 8.64
C ARG A 45 -4.75 -25.27 7.42
N TYR A 46 -3.56 -25.20 6.84
CA TYR A 46 -3.36 -24.80 5.44
C TYR A 46 -3.02 -26.06 4.64
N ASP A 47 -4.00 -26.57 3.90
CA ASP A 47 -3.74 -27.56 2.86
C ASP A 47 -2.92 -26.91 1.74
N LEU A 48 -1.73 -27.46 1.49
CA LEU A 48 -0.79 -27.02 0.44
C LEU A 48 -0.84 -27.93 -0.79
N ASP A 49 -1.95 -28.63 -1.00
CA ASP A 49 -2.23 -29.36 -2.23
C ASP A 49 -3.19 -28.55 -3.10
N ALA A 50 -2.63 -27.62 -3.87
CA ALA A 50 -3.33 -27.02 -5.00
C ALA A 50 -2.43 -27.09 -6.24
N GLU A 51 -2.81 -27.95 -7.18
CA GLU A 51 -2.39 -27.87 -8.57
C GLU A 51 -2.56 -26.43 -9.09
N PHE A 52 -1.65 -26.01 -9.95
CA PHE A 52 -1.59 -24.67 -10.53
C PHE A 52 -2.95 -24.29 -11.17
N THR A 53 -3.72 -23.47 -10.46
CA THR A 53 -4.97 -22.87 -10.92
C THR A 53 -4.69 -21.41 -11.28
N PRO A 54 -5.21 -20.89 -12.41
CA PRO A 54 -4.95 -19.52 -12.84
C PRO A 54 -5.25 -18.50 -11.73
N THR A 55 -4.19 -17.86 -11.24
CA THR A 55 -4.16 -16.66 -10.38
C THR A 55 -5.10 -16.61 -9.16
N ARG A 56 -4.98 -17.57 -8.24
CA ARG A 56 -5.12 -17.24 -6.82
C ARG A 56 -3.86 -16.50 -6.38
N THR A 57 -3.84 -15.20 -6.61
CA THR A 57 -2.83 -14.33 -6.00
C THR A 57 -3.00 -14.44 -4.48
N LYS A 58 -1.92 -14.79 -3.79
CA LYS A 58 -1.98 -15.11 -2.35
C LYS A 58 -2.50 -13.95 -1.49
N TYR A 59 -2.64 -12.74 -2.03
CA TYR A 59 -3.09 -11.54 -1.34
C TYR A 59 -4.57 -11.18 -1.55
N GLN A 60 -5.34 -11.94 -2.34
CA GLN A 60 -6.76 -11.63 -2.52
C GLN A 60 -7.50 -11.55 -1.18
N HIS A 61 -7.21 -12.46 -0.25
CA HIS A 61 -7.81 -12.45 1.10
C HIS A 61 -7.49 -11.19 1.91
N ILE A 62 -6.30 -10.60 1.73
CA ILE A 62 -5.90 -9.33 2.36
C ILE A 62 -6.71 -8.18 1.77
N LEU A 63 -6.85 -8.13 0.44
CA LEU A 63 -7.66 -7.11 -0.22
C LEU A 63 -9.15 -7.24 0.13
N ASP A 64 -9.65 -8.47 0.26
CA ASP A 64 -11.03 -8.73 0.71
C ASP A 64 -11.24 -8.23 2.15
N MET A 65 -10.26 -8.46 3.04
CA MET A 65 -10.28 -7.93 4.40
C MET A 65 -10.31 -6.40 4.40
N HIS A 66 -9.42 -5.74 3.64
CA HIS A 66 -9.42 -4.28 3.50
C HIS A 66 -10.75 -3.76 2.95
N LYS A 67 -11.33 -4.43 1.94
CA LYS A 67 -12.64 -4.07 1.39
C LYS A 67 -13.73 -4.16 2.45
N VAL A 68 -13.76 -5.24 3.24
CA VAL A 68 -14.75 -5.43 4.31
C VAL A 68 -14.61 -4.35 5.37
N MET A 69 -13.38 -4.08 5.81
CA MET A 69 -13.13 -3.04 6.82
C MET A 69 -13.55 -1.66 6.34
N PHE A 70 -13.20 -1.32 5.09
CA PHE A 70 -13.55 -0.05 4.48
C PHE A 70 -15.07 0.08 4.34
N CYS A 71 -15.73 -0.95 3.80
CA CYS A 71 -17.18 -0.96 3.59
C CYS A 71 -17.93 -0.75 4.92
N ALA A 72 -17.48 -1.39 6.01
CA ALA A 72 -18.10 -1.21 7.32
C ALA A 72 -17.96 0.23 7.86
N SER A 73 -16.91 0.97 7.46
CA SER A 73 -16.72 2.37 7.84
C SER A 73 -17.57 3.37 7.01
N LEU A 74 -18.26 2.90 5.98
CA LEU A 74 -19.15 3.72 5.15
C LEU A 74 -20.54 3.89 5.80
N PRO A 75 -21.29 4.97 5.48
CA PRO A 75 -22.69 5.11 5.87
C PRO A 75 -23.53 3.90 5.45
N GLU A 76 -24.43 3.43 6.33
CA GLU A 76 -25.22 2.19 6.14
C GLU A 76 -25.98 2.15 4.81
N ASP A 77 -26.52 3.29 4.39
CA ASP A 77 -27.27 3.46 3.14
C ASP A 77 -26.39 3.35 1.88
N ILE A 78 -25.07 3.44 2.02
CA ILE A 78 -24.08 3.36 0.92
C ILE A 78 -23.41 1.99 0.86
N GLN A 79 -23.34 1.26 1.98
CA GLN A 79 -22.57 -0.01 2.07
C GLN A 79 -22.99 -1.04 1.01
N ALA A 80 -24.30 -1.25 0.84
CA ALA A 80 -24.83 -2.24 -0.10
C ALA A 80 -24.48 -1.89 -1.55
N GLU A 81 -24.56 -0.60 -1.90
CA GLU A 81 -24.27 -0.13 -3.25
C GLU A 81 -22.78 -0.16 -3.55
N PHE A 82 -21.94 0.29 -2.61
CA PHE A 82 -20.49 0.17 -2.73
C PHE A 82 -20.08 -1.29 -2.92
N ALA A 83 -20.61 -2.21 -2.09
CA ALA A 83 -20.29 -3.63 -2.17
C ALA A 83 -20.67 -4.25 -3.52
N ALA A 84 -21.79 -3.81 -4.12
CA ALA A 84 -22.28 -4.28 -5.42
C ALA A 84 -21.48 -3.71 -6.60
N GLN A 85 -21.02 -2.46 -6.51
CA GLN A 85 -20.33 -1.78 -7.61
C GLN A 85 -18.81 -1.99 -7.63
N PHE A 86 -18.18 -2.26 -6.48
CA PHE A 86 -16.72 -2.35 -6.37
C PHE A 86 -16.21 -3.79 -6.25
N HIS A 87 -15.13 -4.11 -6.94
CA HIS A 87 -14.36 -5.32 -6.72
C HIS A 87 -12.88 -4.99 -6.52
N TYR A 88 -12.29 -5.46 -5.42
CA TYR A 88 -10.86 -5.32 -5.17
C TYR A 88 -10.21 -6.61 -5.60
N THR A 89 -9.16 -6.52 -6.39
CA THR A 89 -8.40 -7.69 -6.78
C THR A 89 -6.94 -7.32 -6.99
N THR A 90 -6.14 -8.34 -7.20
CA THR A 90 -4.77 -8.17 -7.64
C THR A 90 -4.68 -8.23 -9.16
N ALA A 91 -3.80 -7.45 -9.75
CA ALA A 91 -3.34 -7.70 -11.11
C ALA A 91 -1.82 -7.68 -11.14
N ASP A 92 -1.28 -8.81 -11.58
CA ASP A 92 0.14 -9.03 -11.64
C ASP A 92 0.61 -8.71 -13.06
N ASN A 93 1.13 -7.49 -13.21
CA ASN A 93 1.89 -7.08 -14.38
C ASN A 93 3.09 -6.20 -13.98
N ARG A 94 4.04 -6.02 -14.89
CA ARG A 94 5.27 -5.25 -14.63
C ARG A 94 5.07 -3.73 -14.70
N ARG A 95 3.89 -3.27 -15.11
CA ARG A 95 3.62 -1.87 -15.49
C ARG A 95 2.72 -1.13 -14.52
N MET A 96 2.16 -1.82 -13.53
CA MET A 96 1.15 -1.30 -12.64
C MET A 96 1.44 -1.71 -11.19
N TYR A 97 1.27 -0.75 -10.30
CA TYR A 97 1.48 -0.91 -8.86
C TYR A 97 0.13 -0.90 -8.12
N ALA A 98 -0.69 0.11 -8.38
CA ALA A 98 -2.12 0.13 -8.07
C ALA A 98 -2.86 0.87 -9.20
N ARG A 99 -4.15 0.60 -9.37
CA ARG A 99 -5.03 1.31 -10.31
C ARG A 99 -6.50 1.02 -10.02
N ILE A 100 -7.36 2.00 -10.15
CA ILE A 100 -8.80 1.81 -10.31
C ILE A 100 -9.24 1.95 -11.78
N LYS A 101 -10.19 1.11 -12.22
CA LYS A 101 -10.84 1.21 -13.53
C LYS A 101 -12.35 1.19 -13.38
N ARG A 102 -13.02 1.93 -14.25
CA ARG A 102 -14.47 1.91 -14.40
C ARG A 102 -14.86 1.10 -15.63
N SER A 103 -15.93 0.31 -15.51
CA SER A 103 -16.47 -0.45 -16.62
C SER A 103 -16.97 0.47 -17.74
N PRO A 104 -16.87 0.06 -19.02
CA PRO A 104 -17.40 0.83 -20.16
C PRO A 104 -18.88 1.20 -20.06
N ASP A 105 -19.69 0.37 -19.40
CA ASP A 105 -21.11 0.61 -19.14
C ASP A 105 -21.37 1.44 -17.88
N GLN A 106 -20.31 1.96 -17.25
CA GLN A 106 -20.34 2.91 -16.13
C GLN A 106 -20.89 2.39 -14.80
N ARG A 107 -21.16 1.08 -14.68
CA ARG A 107 -21.82 0.47 -13.51
C ARG A 107 -20.87 -0.09 -12.46
N PHE A 108 -19.66 -0.47 -12.85
CA PHE A 108 -18.75 -1.21 -11.98
C PHE A 108 -17.37 -0.57 -11.92
N TYR A 109 -16.72 -0.76 -10.78
CA TYR A 109 -15.37 -0.31 -10.51
C TYR A 109 -14.51 -1.50 -10.07
N ALA A 110 -13.33 -1.61 -10.65
CA ALA A 110 -12.34 -2.62 -10.32
C ALA A 110 -11.07 -1.94 -9.81
N LEU A 111 -10.70 -2.23 -8.57
CA LEU A 111 -9.47 -1.76 -7.94
C LEU A 111 -8.44 -2.89 -8.02
N PHE A 112 -7.29 -2.59 -8.61
CA PHE A 112 -6.19 -3.52 -8.81
C PHE A 112 -4.99 -3.10 -7.99
N ILE A 113 -4.46 -4.00 -7.16
CA ILE A 113 -3.14 -3.82 -6.51
C ILE A 113 -2.19 -4.92 -6.97
N SER A 114 -0.98 -4.55 -7.36
CA SER A 114 0.05 -5.51 -7.76
C SER A 114 0.48 -6.37 -6.58
N SER A 115 0.38 -7.69 -6.69
CA SER A 115 0.84 -8.58 -5.62
C SER A 115 2.36 -8.51 -5.44
N SER A 116 3.08 -8.20 -6.53
CA SER A 116 4.52 -7.92 -6.50
C SER A 116 4.85 -6.70 -5.66
N LEU A 117 4.03 -5.65 -5.72
CA LEU A 117 4.21 -4.48 -4.86
C LEU A 117 4.00 -4.83 -3.39
N ILE A 118 2.90 -5.51 -3.04
CA ILE A 118 2.64 -5.91 -1.65
C ILE A 118 3.78 -6.80 -1.12
N THR A 119 4.24 -7.74 -1.94
CA THR A 119 5.36 -8.63 -1.58
C THR A 119 6.66 -7.86 -1.38
N ILE A 120 6.97 -6.87 -2.23
CA ILE A 120 8.20 -6.09 -2.06
C ILE A 120 8.13 -5.18 -0.82
N LEU A 121 6.98 -4.57 -0.54
CA LEU A 121 6.76 -3.78 0.69
C LEU A 121 6.96 -4.64 1.94
N HIS A 122 6.41 -5.87 1.95
CA HIS A 122 6.63 -6.83 3.02
C HIS A 122 8.12 -7.16 3.20
N LYS A 123 8.82 -7.53 2.12
CA LYS A 123 10.25 -7.89 2.18
C LYS A 123 11.12 -6.73 2.64
N LEU A 124 10.93 -5.55 2.06
CA LEU A 124 11.71 -4.36 2.38
C LEU A 124 11.46 -3.90 3.81
N GLY A 125 10.20 -3.86 4.27
CA GLY A 125 9.88 -3.49 5.66
C GLY A 125 10.55 -4.42 6.68
N LYS A 126 10.55 -5.74 6.42
CA LYS A 126 11.27 -6.69 7.29
C LYS A 126 12.77 -6.51 7.27
N LEU A 127 13.36 -6.28 6.09
CA LEU A 127 14.79 -6.05 5.95
C LEU A 127 15.22 -4.74 6.63
N GLU A 128 14.45 -3.66 6.50
CA GLU A 128 14.73 -2.39 7.18
C GLU A 128 14.71 -2.58 8.71
N LEU A 129 13.68 -3.25 9.25
CA LEU A 129 13.64 -3.57 10.68
C LEU A 129 14.79 -4.48 11.11
N ALA A 130 15.16 -5.47 10.30
CA ALA A 130 16.29 -6.34 10.56
C ALA A 130 17.62 -5.57 10.59
N VAL A 131 17.83 -4.61 9.68
CA VAL A 131 19.04 -3.76 9.66
C VAL A 131 19.16 -2.93 10.94
N HIS A 132 18.03 -2.44 11.47
CA HIS A 132 17.99 -1.70 12.73
C HIS A 132 18.14 -2.60 13.96
N TYR A 133 17.59 -3.81 13.92
CA TYR A 133 17.55 -4.76 15.03
C TYR A 133 18.08 -6.15 14.63
N PRO A 134 19.37 -6.28 14.24
CA PRO A 134 19.91 -7.53 13.71
C PRO A 134 19.84 -8.69 14.71
N GLY A 135 19.96 -8.39 16.01
CA GLY A 135 19.84 -9.38 17.09
C GLY A 135 18.43 -9.96 17.27
N ARG A 136 17.41 -9.40 16.60
CA ARG A 136 15.99 -9.81 16.67
C ARG A 136 15.52 -10.53 15.40
N VAL A 137 16.45 -10.92 14.54
CA VAL A 137 16.22 -11.80 13.39
C VAL A 137 16.25 -13.23 13.88
N VAL A 138 15.11 -13.92 13.81
CA VAL A 138 14.96 -15.33 14.22
C VAL A 138 15.54 -16.25 13.16
N SER A 139 15.35 -15.92 11.87
CA SER A 139 15.86 -16.72 10.74
C SER A 139 16.00 -15.87 9.48
N CYS A 140 16.95 -16.25 8.64
CA CYS A 140 17.14 -15.71 7.30
C CYS A 140 17.42 -16.83 6.31
N SER A 141 16.68 -16.88 5.20
CA SER A 141 16.82 -17.96 4.22
C SER A 141 18.18 -18.08 3.55
N ARG A 142 18.96 -16.99 3.53
CA ARG A 142 20.28 -16.97 2.91
C ARG A 142 21.38 -17.46 3.85
N TYR A 143 21.10 -17.45 5.15
CA TYR A 143 22.03 -17.85 6.21
C TYR A 143 21.26 -18.73 7.22
N PRO A 144 20.78 -19.92 6.81
CA PRO A 144 19.85 -20.72 7.61
C PRO A 144 20.47 -21.21 8.93
N ASP A 145 21.78 -21.44 8.95
CA ASP A 145 22.51 -22.01 10.10
C ASP A 145 23.32 -20.95 10.87
N GLU A 146 23.21 -19.67 10.50
CA GLU A 146 24.05 -18.61 11.04
C GLU A 146 23.25 -17.38 11.51
N LYS A 147 23.79 -16.68 12.50
CA LYS A 147 23.25 -15.35 12.87
C LYS A 147 23.67 -14.34 11.82
N VAL A 148 22.70 -13.69 11.18
CA VAL A 148 22.95 -12.66 10.18
C VAL A 148 23.51 -11.40 10.84
N THR A 149 24.58 -10.86 10.26
CA THR A 149 25.17 -9.59 10.66
C THR A 149 24.42 -8.41 10.06
N ARG A 150 24.56 -7.22 10.67
CA ARG A 150 23.98 -5.97 10.13
C ARG A 150 24.46 -5.67 8.70
N LEU A 151 25.74 -5.92 8.41
CA LEU A 151 26.30 -5.67 7.08
C LEU A 151 25.63 -6.53 6.02
N GLN A 152 25.49 -7.84 6.27
CA GLN A 152 24.79 -8.77 5.38
C GLN A 152 23.33 -8.35 5.15
N LEU A 153 22.64 -7.83 6.17
CA LEU A 153 21.26 -7.34 6.04
C LEU A 153 21.18 -6.08 5.16
N ILE A 154 22.16 -5.17 5.26
CA ILE A 154 22.24 -3.98 4.38
C ILE A 154 22.48 -4.40 2.93
N GLU A 155 23.37 -5.36 2.71
CA GLU A 155 23.64 -5.92 1.37
C GLU A 155 22.39 -6.57 0.78
N MET A 156 21.67 -7.38 1.56
CA MET A 156 20.39 -7.97 1.14
C MET A 156 19.32 -6.92 0.82
N LEU A 157 19.23 -5.85 1.62
CA LEU A 157 18.28 -4.76 1.39
C LEU A 157 18.59 -4.05 0.07
N ALA A 158 19.85 -3.69 -0.15
CA ALA A 158 20.29 -3.05 -1.39
C ALA A 158 20.07 -3.95 -2.62
N GLU A 159 20.40 -5.24 -2.51
CA GLU A 159 20.17 -6.22 -3.57
C GLU A 159 18.67 -6.37 -3.89
N THR A 160 17.82 -6.47 -2.87
CA THR A 160 16.36 -6.62 -3.03
C THR A 160 15.77 -5.41 -3.77
N TYR A 161 16.17 -4.20 -3.39
CA TYR A 161 15.80 -2.97 -4.11
C TYR A 161 16.29 -2.99 -5.57
N ALA A 162 17.58 -3.25 -5.79
CA ALA A 162 18.18 -3.24 -7.13
C ALA A 162 17.53 -4.27 -8.06
N HIS A 163 17.31 -5.49 -7.56
CA HIS A 163 16.66 -6.55 -8.30
C HIS A 163 15.24 -6.18 -8.69
N PHE A 164 14.41 -5.75 -7.73
CA PHE A 164 13.02 -5.40 -8.02
C PHE A 164 12.92 -4.23 -9.00
N ARG A 165 13.81 -3.22 -8.90
CA ARG A 165 13.83 -2.10 -9.86
C ARG A 165 14.04 -2.58 -11.30
N LEU A 166 14.93 -3.56 -11.50
CA LEU A 166 15.28 -4.10 -12.81
C LEU A 166 14.24 -5.08 -13.36
N THR A 167 13.78 -6.02 -12.54
CA THR A 167 12.98 -7.17 -13.01
C THR A 167 11.49 -7.03 -12.75
N LYS A 168 11.11 -6.14 -11.82
CA LYS A 168 9.77 -6.03 -11.23
C LYS A 168 9.29 -7.31 -10.52
N LEU A 169 10.21 -8.24 -10.25
CA LEU A 169 9.93 -9.45 -9.48
C LEU A 169 10.30 -9.22 -8.02
N PRO A 170 9.40 -9.54 -7.06
CA PRO A 170 9.62 -9.33 -5.64
C PRO A 170 10.50 -10.43 -5.02
N LEU A 171 11.68 -10.65 -5.60
CA LEU A 171 12.65 -11.62 -5.10
C LEU A 171 13.49 -11.01 -3.97
N GLY A 172 14.08 -11.88 -3.16
CA GLY A 172 14.88 -11.50 -2.00
C GLY A 172 14.75 -12.53 -0.89
N PRO A 173 15.57 -12.43 0.17
CA PRO A 173 15.56 -13.39 1.26
C PRO A 173 14.22 -13.41 2.00
N LEU A 174 13.91 -14.53 2.64
CA LEU A 174 12.89 -14.61 3.66
C LEU A 174 13.54 -14.23 4.99
N ILE A 175 12.98 -13.22 5.67
CA ILE A 175 13.38 -12.82 7.01
C ILE A 175 12.23 -13.13 7.96
N ILE A 176 12.55 -13.79 9.07
CA ILE A 176 11.63 -13.99 10.18
C ILE A 176 12.15 -13.19 11.35
N LEU A 177 11.30 -12.31 11.87
CA LEU A 177 11.59 -11.43 12.98
C LEU A 177 10.96 -12.02 14.26
N GLU A 178 11.45 -11.57 15.41
CA GLU A 178 10.75 -11.83 16.68
C GLU A 178 9.33 -11.24 16.66
N GLU A 179 8.41 -11.88 17.37
CA GLU A 179 6.97 -11.59 17.37
C GLU A 179 6.63 -10.09 17.51
N ASN A 180 7.21 -9.40 18.50
CA ASN A 180 6.93 -7.97 18.69
C ASN A 180 7.38 -7.11 17.49
N LEU A 181 8.47 -7.47 16.81
CA LEU A 181 8.97 -6.73 15.66
C LEU A 181 8.18 -7.09 14.38
N ASP A 182 7.79 -8.35 14.25
CA ASP A 182 6.90 -8.83 13.18
C ASP A 182 5.51 -8.18 13.27
N PHE A 183 5.00 -7.97 14.49
CA PHE A 183 3.75 -7.23 14.71
C PHE A 183 3.86 -5.76 14.29
N GLN A 184 4.96 -5.07 14.61
CA GLN A 184 5.19 -3.70 14.12
C GLN A 184 5.28 -3.64 12.60
N HIS A 185 5.92 -4.63 11.98
CA HIS A 185 5.95 -4.80 10.52
C HIS A 185 4.55 -4.98 9.96
N TYR A 186 3.75 -5.87 10.55
CA TYR A 186 2.36 -6.12 10.16
C TYR A 186 1.52 -4.84 10.18
N LEU A 187 1.60 -4.06 11.27
CA LEU A 187 0.87 -2.78 11.37
C LEU A 187 1.33 -1.78 10.31
N THR A 188 2.63 -1.73 10.02
CA THR A 188 3.20 -0.86 8.98
C THR A 188 2.69 -1.25 7.60
N LEU A 189 2.82 -2.54 7.24
CA LEU A 189 2.39 -3.07 5.95
C LEU A 189 0.88 -2.88 5.74
N THR A 190 0.08 -3.18 6.76
CA THR A 190 -1.38 -2.97 6.74
C THR A 190 -1.73 -1.52 6.40
N THR A 191 -1.08 -0.55 7.04
CA THR A 191 -1.28 0.87 6.74
C THR A 191 -0.88 1.20 5.30
N GLN A 192 0.24 0.66 4.80
CA GLN A 192 0.70 0.91 3.43
C GLN A 192 -0.23 0.32 2.38
N GLU A 193 -0.74 -0.89 2.59
CA GLU A 193 -1.73 -1.52 1.72
C GLU A 193 -3.04 -0.73 1.66
N LYS A 194 -3.54 -0.27 2.81
CA LYS A 194 -4.70 0.63 2.89
C LYS A 194 -4.46 1.93 2.14
N LEU A 195 -3.30 2.57 2.32
CA LEU A 195 -2.95 3.80 1.61
C LEU A 195 -2.95 3.63 0.09
N LEU A 196 -2.43 2.51 -0.41
CA LEU A 196 -2.49 2.18 -1.84
C LEU A 196 -3.94 2.04 -2.32
N ALA A 197 -4.79 1.32 -1.58
CA ALA A 197 -6.20 1.16 -1.94
C ALA A 197 -6.98 2.49 -1.87
N TYR A 198 -6.78 3.27 -0.80
CA TYR A 198 -7.50 4.52 -0.57
C TYR A 198 -7.08 5.63 -1.50
N HIS A 199 -5.83 5.65 -1.95
CA HIS A 199 -5.41 6.51 -3.05
C HIS A 199 -6.26 6.26 -4.31
N GLU A 200 -6.44 4.99 -4.69
CA GLU A 200 -7.24 4.64 -5.87
C GLU A 200 -8.74 4.92 -5.68
N ILE A 201 -9.29 4.68 -4.48
CA ILE A 201 -10.68 5.04 -4.17
C ILE A 201 -10.87 6.55 -4.18
N ALA A 202 -9.86 7.31 -3.76
CA ALA A 202 -9.91 8.76 -3.83
C ALA A 202 -10.02 9.27 -5.27
N HIS A 203 -9.37 8.64 -6.25
CA HIS A 203 -9.62 8.97 -7.67
C HIS A 203 -11.08 8.80 -8.08
N PHE A 204 -11.76 7.76 -7.59
CA PHE A 204 -13.20 7.60 -7.79
C PHE A 204 -14.00 8.73 -7.14
N LEU A 205 -13.75 9.04 -5.85
CA LEU A 205 -14.46 10.10 -5.14
C LEU A 205 -14.25 11.47 -5.80
N ASN A 206 -13.03 11.75 -6.24
CA ASN A 206 -12.65 12.98 -6.95
C ASN A 206 -13.29 13.08 -8.35
N GLY A 207 -13.81 11.98 -8.89
CA GLY A 207 -14.39 11.93 -10.23
C GLY A 207 -13.37 11.82 -11.35
N ASP A 208 -12.15 11.40 -11.06
CA ASP A 208 -11.06 11.32 -12.05
C ASP A 208 -11.31 10.25 -13.12
N LEU A 209 -12.29 9.35 -12.89
CA LEU A 209 -12.72 8.28 -13.79
C LEU A 209 -13.86 8.70 -14.73
N GLU A 210 -14.37 9.91 -14.59
CA GLU A 210 -15.48 10.44 -15.39
C GLU A 210 -14.97 11.31 -16.54
N PRO A 211 -15.50 11.16 -17.77
CA PRO A 211 -15.07 11.98 -18.90
C PRO A 211 -15.44 13.46 -18.76
N ASP A 212 -16.52 13.78 -18.04
CA ASP A 212 -17.09 15.13 -17.93
C ASP A 212 -17.08 15.70 -16.50
N ALA A 213 -16.25 15.16 -15.60
CA ALA A 213 -16.22 15.64 -14.22
C ALA A 213 -15.80 17.12 -14.13
N ASN A 214 -16.74 17.98 -13.73
CA ASN A 214 -16.44 19.28 -13.16
C ASN A 214 -15.69 19.06 -11.83
N GLN A 215 -14.36 19.06 -11.89
CA GLN A 215 -13.52 18.81 -10.73
C GLN A 215 -13.79 19.86 -9.64
N GLN A 216 -14.35 19.42 -8.51
CA GLN A 216 -14.47 20.27 -7.33
C GLN A 216 -13.08 20.45 -6.70
N LYS A 217 -12.55 21.67 -6.76
CA LYS A 217 -11.21 22.00 -6.27
C LYS A 217 -11.21 22.23 -4.75
N LEU A 218 -10.57 21.33 -4.01
CA LEU A 218 -10.26 21.45 -2.58
C LEU A 218 -9.03 22.33 -2.27
N SER A 219 -8.11 22.53 -3.21
CA SER A 219 -6.83 23.22 -3.00
C SER A 219 -6.33 24.00 -4.22
N VAL A 220 -5.08 24.47 -4.16
CA VAL A 220 -4.40 25.38 -5.09
C VAL A 220 -4.42 24.86 -6.53
N ASP A 221 -4.51 25.79 -7.50
CA ASP A 221 -4.37 25.48 -8.91
C ASP A 221 -2.95 24.98 -9.22
N TYR A 222 -2.84 23.75 -9.68
CA TYR A 222 -1.59 23.22 -10.22
C TYR A 222 -1.52 23.51 -11.73
N PRO A 223 -0.34 23.88 -12.27
CA PRO A 223 -0.16 24.01 -13.71
C PRO A 223 -0.38 22.69 -14.47
N ASN A 224 -0.14 21.56 -13.79
CA ASN A 224 -0.31 20.22 -14.33
C ASN A 224 -1.52 19.53 -13.68
N LEU A 225 -2.56 19.26 -14.48
CA LEU A 225 -3.79 18.60 -14.02
C LEU A 225 -3.53 17.18 -13.53
N SER A 226 -2.59 16.44 -14.12
CA SER A 226 -2.25 15.10 -13.65
C SER A 226 -1.66 15.15 -12.23
N TYR A 227 -0.80 16.13 -11.94
CA TYR A 227 -0.25 16.30 -10.60
C TYR A 227 -1.33 16.69 -9.59
N GLN A 228 -2.26 17.54 -10.02
CA GLN A 228 -3.42 17.89 -9.20
C GLN A 228 -4.18 16.63 -8.80
N ARG A 229 -4.50 15.75 -9.76
CA ARG A 229 -5.24 14.51 -9.49
C ARG A 229 -4.52 13.63 -8.47
N GLU A 230 -3.22 13.39 -8.68
CA GLU A 230 -2.41 12.56 -7.77
C GLU A 230 -2.34 13.14 -6.36
N HIS A 231 -2.07 14.45 -6.21
CA HIS A 231 -2.02 15.10 -4.91
C HIS A 231 -3.35 15.09 -4.18
N TYR A 232 -4.46 15.24 -4.91
CA TYR A 232 -5.79 15.20 -4.32
C TYR A 232 -6.16 13.78 -3.90
N ALA A 233 -5.82 12.79 -4.72
CA ALA A 233 -6.01 11.39 -4.39
C ALA A 233 -5.19 10.98 -3.15
N ASP A 234 -3.97 11.50 -2.99
CA ASP A 234 -3.16 11.31 -1.77
C ASP A 234 -3.83 11.91 -0.52
N LEU A 235 -4.33 13.13 -0.61
CA LEU A 235 -4.93 13.84 0.52
C LEU A 235 -6.25 13.19 0.96
N VAL A 236 -7.12 12.89 0.00
CA VAL A 236 -8.40 12.23 0.26
C VAL A 236 -8.18 10.77 0.68
N GLY A 237 -7.24 10.06 0.04
CA GLY A 237 -6.88 8.69 0.41
C GLY A 237 -6.31 8.59 1.84
N PHE A 238 -5.47 9.54 2.23
CA PHE A 238 -5.00 9.63 3.62
C PHE A 238 -6.13 9.97 4.61
N ALA A 239 -7.06 10.86 4.24
CA ALA A 239 -8.23 11.13 5.06
C ALA A 239 -9.16 9.92 5.22
N LEU A 240 -9.33 9.09 4.17
CA LEU A 240 -10.06 7.83 4.26
C LEU A 240 -9.41 6.86 5.26
N LEU A 241 -8.07 6.76 5.27
CA LEU A 241 -7.35 5.96 6.28
C LEU A 241 -7.70 6.43 7.69
N LEU A 242 -7.56 7.73 7.96
CA LEU A 242 -7.82 8.27 9.29
C LEU A 242 -9.28 8.07 9.73
N ARG A 243 -10.22 8.28 8.80
CA ARG A 243 -11.65 8.05 9.05
C ARG A 243 -11.92 6.59 9.43
N GLU A 244 -11.34 5.64 8.69
CA GLU A 244 -11.51 4.23 9.00
C GLU A 244 -10.89 3.88 10.37
N GLU A 245 -9.68 4.34 10.65
CA GLU A 245 -9.03 4.09 11.95
C GLU A 245 -9.89 4.66 13.11
N LYS A 246 -10.48 5.86 12.93
CA LYS A 246 -11.42 6.47 13.88
C LYS A 246 -12.71 5.67 14.08
N TYR A 247 -13.18 4.99 13.04
CA TYR A 247 -14.37 4.14 13.12
C TYR A 247 -14.13 2.94 14.04
N TYR A 248 -12.93 2.35 13.99
CA TYR A 248 -12.57 1.19 14.82
C TYR A 248 -12.04 1.54 16.21
N GLY A 249 -11.67 2.80 16.47
CA GLY A 249 -11.25 3.26 17.79
C GLY A 249 -10.70 4.69 17.77
N GLU A 250 -10.34 5.20 18.95
CA GLU A 250 -9.65 6.48 19.02
C GLU A 250 -8.26 6.39 18.39
N VAL A 251 -7.89 7.37 17.55
CA VAL A 251 -6.56 7.45 16.95
C VAL A 251 -5.65 8.26 17.87
N SER A 252 -4.77 7.56 18.61
CA SER A 252 -3.84 8.20 19.54
C SER A 252 -2.69 8.92 18.82
N GLU A 253 -1.95 9.77 19.54
CA GLU A 253 -0.71 10.37 19.01
C GLU A 253 0.30 9.31 18.57
N GLN A 254 0.37 8.17 19.27
CA GLN A 254 1.26 7.08 18.91
C GLN A 254 0.84 6.42 17.60
N ASP A 255 -0.46 6.26 17.36
CA ASP A 255 -0.99 5.75 16.10
C ASP A 255 -0.66 6.69 14.95
N ARG A 256 -0.79 8.00 15.16
CA ARG A 256 -0.36 9.02 14.19
C ARG A 256 1.12 8.89 13.84
N LYS A 257 2.00 8.75 14.83
CA LYS A 257 3.44 8.55 14.59
C LYS A 257 3.73 7.26 13.83
N ARG A 258 3.03 6.17 14.16
CA ARG A 258 3.12 4.90 13.43
C ARG A 258 2.67 5.04 11.98
N ILE A 259 1.53 5.70 11.74
CA ILE A 259 1.00 5.96 10.39
C ILE A 259 1.99 6.83 9.60
N LEU A 260 2.58 7.85 10.22
CA LEU A 260 3.60 8.70 9.60
C LEU A 260 4.84 7.90 9.17
N LEU A 261 5.32 6.99 10.02
CA LEU A 261 6.43 6.08 9.65
C LEU A 261 6.06 5.19 8.45
N ALA A 262 4.85 4.61 8.45
CA ALA A 262 4.38 3.79 7.35
C ALA A 262 4.27 4.59 6.04
N LEU A 263 3.80 5.84 6.13
CA LEU A 263 3.69 6.78 5.01
C LEU A 263 5.07 7.11 4.43
N ILE A 264 6.05 7.48 5.28
CA ILE A 264 7.43 7.75 4.86
C ILE A 264 8.02 6.53 4.15
N GLY A 265 7.86 5.33 4.74
CA GLY A 265 8.34 4.08 4.15
C GLY A 265 7.74 3.80 2.77
N LEU A 266 6.43 4.02 2.62
CA LEU A 266 5.74 3.82 1.34
C LEU A 266 6.30 4.76 0.25
N PHE A 267 6.40 6.05 0.56
CA PHE A 267 6.86 7.04 -0.42
C PHE A 267 8.35 6.92 -0.74
N LYS A 268 9.17 6.42 0.20
CA LYS A 268 10.57 6.04 -0.08
C LYS A 268 10.65 4.89 -1.07
N VAL A 269 9.86 3.83 -0.86
CA VAL A 269 9.76 2.73 -1.84
C VAL A 269 9.26 3.27 -3.18
N GLN A 270 8.20 4.07 -3.21
CA GLN A 270 7.71 4.68 -4.46
C GLN A 270 8.78 5.52 -5.17
N TYR A 271 9.56 6.32 -4.45
CA TYR A 271 10.69 7.06 -5.01
C TYR A 271 11.73 6.14 -5.65
N ASP A 272 12.13 5.07 -4.95
CA ASP A 272 13.10 4.11 -5.48
C ASP A 272 12.56 3.37 -6.72
N LEU A 273 11.25 3.17 -6.81
CA LEU A 273 10.57 2.45 -7.89
C LEU A 273 10.25 3.32 -9.11
N GLN A 274 9.74 4.52 -8.89
CA GLN A 274 9.34 5.49 -9.91
C GLN A 274 10.55 6.27 -10.42
N GLY A 275 11.49 6.60 -9.53
CA GLY A 275 12.57 7.52 -9.78
C GLY A 275 12.11 8.99 -9.72
N PRO A 276 12.77 9.89 -10.48
CA PRO A 276 12.45 11.32 -10.43
C PRO A 276 11.05 11.61 -10.97
N GLU A 277 10.63 12.86 -10.79
CA GLU A 277 9.40 13.41 -11.35
C GLU A 277 9.31 13.18 -12.87
N THR A 278 8.10 12.89 -13.35
CA THR A 278 7.79 12.70 -14.77
C THR A 278 6.63 13.60 -15.18
N LYS A 279 6.40 13.81 -16.48
CA LYS A 279 5.28 14.63 -16.97
C LYS A 279 3.90 14.23 -16.41
N ASP A 280 3.72 12.95 -16.10
CA ASP A 280 2.44 12.37 -15.67
C ASP A 280 2.37 12.20 -14.15
N TYR A 281 3.52 12.05 -13.48
CA TYR A 281 3.60 11.73 -12.06
C TYR A 281 4.50 12.70 -11.30
N PRO A 282 3.98 13.39 -10.25
CA PRO A 282 4.79 14.26 -9.42
C PRO A 282 5.83 13.46 -8.64
N HIS A 283 6.87 14.15 -8.18
CA HIS A 283 7.89 13.55 -7.33
C HIS A 283 7.26 12.91 -6.08
N PRO A 284 7.55 11.63 -5.74
CA PRO A 284 6.95 10.95 -4.59
C PRO A 284 7.16 11.69 -3.26
N PHE A 285 8.34 12.26 -3.03
CA PHE A 285 8.55 13.08 -1.82
C PHE A 285 7.76 14.38 -1.80
N ASN A 286 7.45 15.02 -2.93
CA ASN A 286 6.58 16.20 -2.95
C ASN A 286 5.15 15.82 -2.54
N ARG A 287 4.68 14.66 -3.03
CA ARG A 287 3.39 14.07 -2.64
C ARG A 287 3.34 13.79 -1.14
N LEU A 288 4.36 13.13 -0.60
CA LEU A 288 4.51 12.86 0.84
C LEU A 288 4.42 14.15 1.68
N LEU A 289 5.20 15.18 1.32
CA LEU A 289 5.26 16.43 2.08
C LEU A 289 3.92 17.17 2.11
N ILE A 290 3.13 17.11 1.03
CA ILE A 290 1.79 17.70 0.99
C ILE A 290 0.84 17.02 1.98
N ILE A 291 0.91 15.69 2.12
CA ILE A 291 0.12 14.96 3.13
C ILE A 291 0.58 15.38 4.52
N ILE A 292 1.90 15.40 4.77
CA ILE A 292 2.45 15.74 6.09
C ILE A 292 2.08 17.17 6.48
N GLU A 293 2.23 18.14 5.58
CA GLU A 293 1.84 19.52 5.85
C GLU A 293 0.36 19.63 6.19
N CYS A 294 -0.50 18.90 5.46
CA CYS A 294 -1.94 18.97 5.66
C CYS A 294 -2.40 18.35 6.97
N PHE A 295 -1.83 17.22 7.39
CA PHE A 295 -2.36 16.41 8.49
C PHE A 295 -1.48 16.39 9.75
N TYR A 296 -0.18 16.72 9.63
CA TYR A 296 0.77 16.69 10.74
C TYR A 296 1.40 18.05 11.06
N GLY A 297 1.19 19.05 10.20
CA GLY A 297 1.67 20.42 10.39
C GLY A 297 2.88 20.78 9.55
N LYS A 298 3.03 22.09 9.33
CA LYS A 298 4.14 22.67 8.55
C LYS A 298 5.50 22.39 9.16
N SER A 299 5.60 22.39 10.49
CA SER A 299 6.88 22.14 11.17
C SER A 299 7.37 20.70 10.93
N THR A 300 6.46 19.74 10.96
CA THR A 300 6.77 18.32 10.69
C THR A 300 7.12 18.10 9.24
N ALA A 301 6.39 18.73 8.32
CA ALA A 301 6.72 18.71 6.90
C ALA A 301 8.11 19.29 6.63
N GLY A 302 8.46 20.44 7.22
CA GLY A 302 9.79 21.04 7.09
C GLY A 302 10.91 20.13 7.61
N THR A 303 10.72 19.53 8.79
CA THR A 303 11.73 18.61 9.37
C THR A 303 11.97 17.38 8.48
N ILE A 304 10.90 16.81 7.91
CA ILE A 304 11.01 15.66 7.02
C ILE A 304 11.58 16.08 5.65
N GLY A 305 11.19 17.24 5.14
CA GLY A 305 11.73 17.83 3.92
C GLY A 305 13.25 18.03 4.01
N ASP A 306 13.71 18.64 5.10
CA ASP A 306 15.15 18.81 5.38
C ASP A 306 15.88 17.45 5.45
N ALA A 307 15.24 16.44 6.04
CA ALA A 307 15.82 15.09 6.11
C ALA A 307 15.93 14.42 4.73
N ILE A 308 14.97 14.65 3.83
CA ILE A 308 14.99 14.19 2.44
C ILE A 308 16.11 14.90 1.67
N GLU A 309 16.13 16.23 1.67
CA GLU A 309 17.06 17.03 0.88
C GLU A 309 18.52 16.82 1.27
N ASN A 310 18.78 16.54 2.55
CA ASN A 310 20.12 16.38 3.09
C ASN A 310 20.55 14.91 3.27
N ASP A 311 19.76 13.94 2.78
CA ASP A 311 20.01 12.49 2.95
C ASP A 311 20.19 12.07 4.43
N ARG A 312 19.34 12.63 5.29
CA ARG A 312 19.38 12.51 6.76
C ARG A 312 18.22 11.74 7.34
N PHE A 313 17.53 10.92 6.54
CA PHE A 313 16.47 10.05 7.06
C PHE A 313 16.92 9.15 8.23
N HIS A 314 18.18 8.71 8.21
CA HIS A 314 18.75 7.85 9.25
C HIS A 314 18.85 8.52 10.64
N VAL A 315 18.75 9.85 10.72
CA VAL A 315 18.70 10.60 12.00
C VAL A 315 17.31 11.14 12.33
N LEU A 316 16.30 10.88 11.49
CA LEU A 316 14.94 11.33 11.73
C LEU A 316 14.32 10.52 12.87
N ASP A 317 14.06 11.19 13.99
CA ASP A 317 13.35 10.60 15.13
C ASP A 317 11.88 11.04 15.10
N VAL A 318 11.05 10.23 14.44
CA VAL A 318 9.60 10.49 14.32
C VAL A 318 8.91 10.58 15.68
N GLN A 319 9.48 9.96 16.73
CA GLN A 319 8.89 10.03 18.08
C GLN A 319 8.98 11.43 18.69
N LYS A 320 9.91 12.26 18.22
CA LYS A 320 10.11 13.65 18.68
C LYS A 320 9.34 14.69 17.85
N LEU A 321 8.70 14.29 16.76
CA LEU A 321 7.95 15.22 15.92
C LEU A 321 6.63 15.60 16.61
N ALA A 322 6.35 16.90 16.63
CA ALA A 322 5.06 17.41 17.09
C ALA A 322 3.99 17.12 16.04
N ILE A 323 2.78 16.75 16.47
CA ILE A 323 1.67 16.51 15.55
C ILE A 323 0.66 17.63 15.73
N GLU A 324 0.58 18.48 14.72
CA GLU A 324 -0.48 19.47 14.60
C GLU A 324 -1.61 18.77 13.82
N ASN A 325 -2.65 18.26 14.51
CA ASN A 325 -3.79 17.60 13.86
C ASN A 325 -4.60 18.63 13.08
N LEU A 326 -4.27 18.84 11.81
CA LEU A 326 -4.83 19.90 10.99
C LEU A 326 -5.76 19.32 9.90
N LYS A 327 -6.83 20.07 9.60
CA LYS A 327 -7.69 19.95 8.40
C LYS A 327 -8.47 18.63 8.19
N GLU A 328 -8.48 17.70 9.15
CA GLU A 328 -9.21 16.42 9.02
C GLU A 328 -10.70 16.61 8.71
N GLU A 329 -11.38 17.48 9.47
CA GLU A 329 -12.82 17.77 9.33
C GLU A 329 -13.18 18.22 7.90
N LYS A 330 -12.31 18.98 7.25
CA LYS A 330 -12.52 19.45 5.88
C LYS A 330 -12.57 18.28 4.89
N TYR A 331 -11.65 17.33 5.01
CA TYR A 331 -11.59 16.18 4.11
C TYR A 331 -12.65 15.14 4.45
N GLU A 332 -12.99 14.95 5.73
CA GLU A 332 -14.12 14.11 6.15
C GLU A 332 -15.45 14.61 5.55
N ALA A 333 -15.72 15.91 5.67
CA ALA A 333 -16.91 16.52 5.07
C ALA A 333 -16.94 16.38 3.55
N TYR A 334 -15.77 16.53 2.88
CA TYR A 334 -15.66 16.29 1.45
C TYR A 334 -15.97 14.84 1.08
N ILE A 335 -15.39 13.88 1.79
CA ILE A 335 -15.64 12.45 1.57
C ILE A 335 -17.14 12.14 1.70
N ASP A 336 -17.79 12.61 2.77
CA ASP A 336 -19.22 12.40 2.98
C ASP A 336 -20.06 13.00 1.85
N GLN A 337 -19.70 14.20 1.39
CA GLN A 337 -20.36 14.83 0.26
C GLN A 337 -20.20 14.01 -1.02
N GLN A 338 -18.99 13.56 -1.35
CA GLN A 338 -18.75 12.77 -2.56
C GLN A 338 -19.42 11.41 -2.49
N LEU A 339 -19.40 10.73 -1.34
CA LEU A 339 -20.11 9.46 -1.16
C LEU A 339 -21.62 9.61 -1.47
N LYS A 340 -22.27 10.66 -0.94
CA LYS A 340 -23.68 10.95 -1.25
C LYS A 340 -23.89 11.25 -2.73
N LEU A 341 -23.06 12.11 -3.32
CA LEU A 341 -23.18 12.48 -4.74
C LEU A 341 -23.00 11.30 -5.69
N ARG A 342 -22.18 10.31 -5.32
CA ARG A 342 -21.84 9.18 -6.20
C ARG A 342 -22.80 8.00 -6.11
N PHE A 343 -23.49 7.84 -4.97
CA PHE A 343 -24.36 6.69 -4.70
C PHE A 343 -25.84 7.07 -4.52
N GLN A 344 -26.17 8.33 -4.23
CA GLN A 344 -27.57 8.77 -4.05
C GLN A 344 -28.13 9.51 -5.28
N SER A 345 -27.46 9.44 -6.44
CA SER A 345 -27.83 10.16 -7.68
C SER A 345 -28.76 9.38 -8.59
#